data_AF-A0A180FVD7-F1
#
_entry.id   AF-A0A180FVD7-F1
#
_cell.length_a   1.000
_cell.length_b   1.000
_cell.length_c   1.000
_cell.angle_alpha   90.00
_cell.angle_beta   90.00
_cell.angle_gamma   90.00
#
_symmetry.space_group_name_H-M   'P 1'
#
loop_
_entity.id
_entity.type
_entity.pdbx_description
1 polymer ?
#
loop_
_entity_poly.entity_id
_entity_poly.type
_entity_poly.pdbx_seq_one_letter_code
_entity_poly.pdbx_strand_id
1 'polypeptide(L)' 'MKSSELHRLILANGWMIKRQAGSHITYTKDGRLYVAPYHGGKEIPKGTEKTIRKEMNLK' A
#
# COMPACT_ATOMS: atom_id res chain seq x y z
N MET A 1 -0.16 -11.79 2.60
CA MET A 1 -1.29 -11.21 3.38
C MET A 1 -2.42 -10.80 2.44
N LYS A 2 -3.63 -10.53 2.94
CA LYS A 2 -4.69 -9.93 2.11
C LYS A 2 -4.29 -8.51 1.72
N SER A 3 -4.67 -8.08 0.51
CA SER A 3 -4.45 -6.71 0.04
C SER A 3 -5.01 -5.69 1.04
N SER A 4 -6.20 -5.92 1.61
CA SER A 4 -6.76 -5.07 2.66
C SER A 4 -5.89 -4.95 3.91
N GLU A 5 -5.16 -6.00 4.29
CA GLU A 5 -4.28 -5.97 5.46
C GLU A 5 -3.01 -5.14 5.20
N LEU A 6 -2.42 -5.28 4.01
CA LEU A 6 -1.29 -4.44 3.60
C LEU A 6 -1.67 -2.96 3.60
N HIS A 7 -2.86 -2.62 3.12
CA HIS A 7 -3.31 -1.23 3.07
C HIS A 7 -3.57 -0.65 4.47
N ARG A 8 -4.08 -1.45 5.41
CA ARG A 8 -4.15 -1.04 6.83
C ARG A 8 -2.76 -0.80 7.41
N LEU A 9 -1.78 -1.65 7.07
CA LEU A 9 -0.41 -1.49 7.52
C LEU A 9 0.25 -0.21 6.98
N ILE A 10 0.03 0.09 5.69
CA ILE A 10 0.49 1.32 5.05
C ILE A 10 0.00 2.54 5.84
N LEU A 11 -1.31 2.60 6.12
CA LEU A 11 -1.93 3.67 6.89
C LEU A 11 -1.36 3.77 8.32
N ALA A 12 -1.18 2.64 8.99
CA ALA A 12 -0.60 2.58 10.33
C ALA A 12 0.85 3.09 10.38
N ASN A 13 1.59 3.03 9.27
CA ASN A 13 2.95 3.58 9.14
C ASN A 13 2.96 5.07 8.74
N GLY A 14 1.83 5.77 8.87
CA GLY A 14 1.73 7.22 8.67
C GLY A 14 1.63 7.66 7.20
N TRP A 15 1.36 6.75 6.28
CA TRP A 15 0.99 7.11 4.92
C TRP A 15 -0.49 7.49 4.84
N MET A 16 -0.82 8.47 4.02
CA MET A 16 -2.19 8.94 3.80
C MET A 16 -2.66 8.60 2.39
N ILE A 17 -3.94 8.30 2.22
CA ILE A 17 -4.54 8.11 0.88
C ILE A 17 -4.65 9.47 0.21
N LYS A 18 -4.00 9.63 -0.94
CA LYS A 18 -4.12 10.82 -1.79
C LYS A 18 -5.27 10.69 -2.78
N ARG A 19 -5.39 9.55 -3.44
CA ARG A 19 -6.48 9.23 -4.38
C ARG A 19 -6.55 7.73 -4.66
N GLN A 20 -7.68 7.27 -5.18
CA GLN A 20 -7.83 5.95 -5.76
C GLN A 20 -8.26 6.06 -7.22
N ALA A 21 -7.68 5.25 -8.09
CA ALA A 21 -8.07 5.12 -9.49
C ALA A 21 -8.18 3.63 -9.82
N GLY A 22 -9.41 3.14 -9.99
CA GLY A 22 -9.69 1.72 -10.14
C GLY A 22 -9.11 0.90 -8.97
N SER A 23 -8.34 -0.13 -9.31
CA SER A 23 -7.68 -1.03 -8.34
C SER A 23 -6.32 -0.52 -7.86
N HIS A 24 -6.03 0.78 -7.94
CA HIS A 24 -4.77 1.34 -7.45
C HIS A 24 -5.02 2.51 -6.51
N ILE A 25 -4.31 2.52 -5.37
CA ILE A 25 -4.36 3.60 -4.38
C ILE A 25 -3.03 4.33 -4.41
N THR A 26 -3.09 5.66 -4.58
CA THR A 26 -1.95 6.54 -4.41
C THR A 26 -1.88 6.99 -2.96
N TYR A 27 -0.74 6.74 -2.33
CA TYR A 27 -0.40 7.18 -0.98
C TYR A 27 0.55 8.37 -1.01
N THR A 28 0.53 9.16 0.06
CA THR A 28 1.50 10.23 0.30
C THR A 28 2.00 10.25 1.74
N LYS A 29 3.28 10.58 1.91
CA LYS A 29 3.94 10.78 3.20
C LYS A 29 5.16 11.67 3.00
N ASP A 30 5.27 12.76 3.76
CA ASP A 30 6.42 13.69 3.73
C ASP A 30 6.82 14.14 2.31
N GLY A 31 5.82 14.52 1.50
CA GLY A 31 6.01 14.94 0.10
C GLY A 31 6.28 13.80 -0.90
N ARG A 32 6.44 12.56 -0.44
CA ARG A 32 6.61 11.37 -1.31
C ARG A 32 5.26 10.85 -1.77
N LEU A 33 5.24 10.24 -2.95
CA LEU A 33 4.08 9.52 -3.51
C LEU A 33 4.44 8.06 -3.76
N TYR A 34 3.46 7.18 -3.55
CA TYR A 34 3.60 5.75 -3.83
C TYR A 34 2.28 5.18 -4.34
N VAL A 35 2.29 4.27 -5.30
CA VAL A 35 1.07 3.64 -5.84
C VAL A 35 1.08 2.15 -5.49
N ALA A 36 0.04 1.69 -4.79
CA ALA A 36 -0.11 0.28 -4.41
C ALA A 36 -1.39 -0.32 -5.02
N PRO A 37 -1.35 -1.57 -5.52
CA PRO A 37 -2.53 -2.27 -6.02
C PRO A 37 -3.45 -2.69 -4.87
N TYR A 38 -4.75 -2.43 -5.04
CA TYR A 38 -5.80 -2.78 -4.10
C TYR A 38 -6.79 -3.77 -4.72
N HIS A 39 -6.81 -5.00 -4.21
CA HIS A 39 -7.71 -6.07 -4.63
C HIS A 39 -8.58 -6.59 -3.46
N GLY A 40 -8.80 -5.73 -2.46
CA GLY A 40 -9.68 -6.00 -1.33
C GLY A 40 -9.26 -7.25 -0.54
N GLY A 41 -10.13 -8.24 -0.51
CA GLY A 41 -9.92 -9.49 0.25
C GLY A 41 -8.97 -10.50 -0.40
N LYS A 42 -8.51 -10.28 -1.65
CA LYS A 42 -7.55 -11.17 -2.31
C LYS A 42 -6.16 -11.05 -1.71
N GLU A 43 -5.41 -12.14 -1.72
CA GLU A 43 -4.01 -12.11 -1.33
C GLU A 43 -3.16 -11.29 -2.30
N ILE A 44 -2.21 -10.53 -1.77
CA ILE A 44 -1.20 -9.86 -2.57
C ILE A 44 -0.05 -10.83 -2.88
N PRO A 45 0.49 -10.87 -4.11
CA PRO A 45 1.67 -11.67 -4.41
C PRO A 45 2.84 -11.31 -3.50
N LYS A 46 3.56 -12.32 -2.99
CA LYS A 46 4.66 -12.13 -2.01
C LYS A 46 5.77 -11.20 -2.52
N GLY A 47 6.07 -11.23 -3.82
CA GLY A 47 7.07 -10.32 -4.42
C GLY A 47 6.63 -8.86 -4.35
N THR A 48 5.36 -8.60 -4.70
CA THR A 48 4.75 -7.27 -4.60
C THR A 48 4.70 -6.80 -3.15
N GLU A 49 4.28 -7.66 -2.22
CA GLU A 49 4.28 -7.34 -0.78
C GLU A 49 5.66 -6.91 -0.27
N LYS A 50 6.71 -7.69 -0.59
CA LYS A 50 8.09 -7.39 -0.17
C LYS A 50 8.59 -6.06 -0.75
N THR A 51 8.29 -5.79 -2.02
CA THR A 51 8.67 -4.56 -2.70
C THR A 51 8.02 -3.35 -2.02
N ILE A 52 6.70 -3.40 -1.80
CA ILE A 52 5.95 -2.33 -1.14
C ILE A 52 6.48 -2.08 0.28
N ARG A 53 6.69 -3.14 1.07
CA ARG A 53 7.24 -3.02 2.43
C ARG A 53 8.61 -2.34 2.44
N LYS A 54 9.50 -2.73 1.52
CA LYS A 54 10.84 -2.16 1.41
C LYS A 54 10.79 -0.68 1.00
N GLU A 55 10.05 -0.35 -0.05
CA GLU A 55 10.01 1.00 -0.61
C GLU A 55 9.28 1.99 0.31
N MET A 56 8.23 1.53 1.00
CA MET A 56 7.45 2.35 1.92
C MET A 56 7.94 2.29 3.38
N ASN A 57 9.03 1.55 3.64
CA ASN A 57 9.61 1.31 4.97
C ASN A 57 8.57 0.89 6.03
N LEU A 58 7.75 -0.11 5.68
CA LEU A 58 6.68 -0.61 6.55
C LEU A 58 7.25 -1.59 7.56
N LYS A 59 7.01 -1.31 8.85
CA LYS A 59 7.36 -2.21 9.96
C LYS A 59 6.29 -3.28 10.16
#